data_AF-A0A453IF05-F1
#
_entry.id   AF-A0A453IF05-F1
#
_cell.length_a   1.000
_cell.length_b   1.000
_cell.length_c   1.000
_cell.angle_alpha   90.00
_cell.angle_beta   90.00
_cell.angle_gamma   90.00
#
_symmetry.space_group_name_H-M   'P 1'
#
loop_
_entity.id
_entity.type
_entity.pdbx_description
1 polymer ?
#
loop_
_entity_poly.entity_id
_entity_poly.type
_entity_poly.pdbx_seq_one_letter_code
_entity_poly.pdbx_strand_id
1 'polypeptide(L)'
;HPKSLKIKGGRHLEAFSIQLIILATWKQAIHICNSYAASAARESPSHDITMKGLDTDVLQLLANSQMADEECTQIERQFLTEVEHAEELASTVGQIPDATAMPDAVELIFQFALEYGRHGGVVEMMGKAAVAMSRYTKAICLLRFLLIEAPSLALNPPLSLTRSDRHRLRSYIEALNARLSQLQCPSH
;
A
#
# COMPACT_ATOMS: atom_id res chain seq x y z
N HIS A 1 -15.25 22.76 -26.77
CA HIS A 1 -15.20 22.14 -25.41
C HIS A 1 -13.75 21.84 -24.96
N PRO A 2 -12.97 22.84 -24.53
CA PRO A 2 -11.59 22.62 -24.05
C PRO A 2 -11.48 22.28 -22.54
N LYS A 3 -12.50 22.63 -21.73
CA LYS A 3 -12.49 22.41 -20.27
C LYS A 3 -12.66 20.94 -19.87
N SER A 4 -13.41 20.15 -20.65
CA SER A 4 -13.64 18.72 -20.37
C SER A 4 -12.45 17.83 -20.71
N LEU A 5 -11.64 18.17 -21.72
CA LEU A 5 -10.39 17.45 -22.02
C LEU A 5 -9.34 17.67 -20.92
N LYS A 6 -9.20 18.90 -20.41
CA LYS A 6 -8.28 19.19 -19.29
C LYS A 6 -8.60 18.37 -18.03
N ILE A 7 -9.88 18.23 -17.68
CA ILE A 7 -10.31 17.44 -16.51
C ILE A 7 -10.08 15.93 -16.73
N LYS A 8 -10.23 15.44 -17.96
CA LYS A 8 -9.92 14.03 -18.29
C LYS A 8 -8.41 13.76 -18.22
N GLY A 9 -7.59 14.63 -18.84
CA GLY A 9 -6.13 14.51 -18.78
C GLY A 9 -5.57 14.56 -17.36
N GLY A 10 -6.10 15.45 -16.51
CA GLY A 10 -5.71 15.52 -15.09
C GLY A 10 -5.95 14.21 -14.34
N ARG A 11 -7.13 13.59 -14.52
CA ARG A 11 -7.45 12.31 -13.85
C ARG A 11 -6.58 11.14 -14.33
N HIS A 12 -6.15 11.13 -15.59
CA HIS A 12 -5.23 10.11 -16.08
C HIS A 12 -3.82 10.27 -15.49
N LEU A 13 -3.34 11.51 -15.34
CA LEU A 13 -2.06 11.78 -14.66
C LEU A 13 -2.11 11.41 -13.18
N GLU A 14 -3.21 11.72 -12.48
CA GLU A 14 -3.42 11.30 -11.10
C GLU A 14 -3.36 9.77 -10.98
N ALA A 15 -4.14 9.05 -11.81
CA ALA A 15 -4.15 7.59 -11.82
C ALA A 15 -2.75 7.01 -12.09
N PHE A 16 -2.05 7.54 -13.09
CA PHE A 16 -0.70 7.10 -13.44
C PHE A 16 0.30 7.38 -12.30
N SER A 17 0.25 8.55 -11.67
CA SER A 17 1.13 8.90 -10.55
C SER A 17 0.94 7.94 -9.36
N ILE A 18 -0.30 7.55 -9.05
CA ILE A 18 -0.62 6.55 -8.02
C ILE A 18 -0.14 5.16 -8.44
N GLN A 19 -0.32 4.80 -9.71
CA GLN A 19 0.16 3.52 -10.26
C GLN A 19 1.67 3.35 -10.08
N LEU A 20 2.46 4.43 -10.23
CA LEU A 20 3.90 4.37 -9.98
C LEU A 20 4.23 4.09 -8.50
N ILE A 21 3.43 4.58 -7.55
CA ILE A 21 3.57 4.24 -6.12
C ILE A 21 3.20 2.77 -5.87
N ILE A 22 2.15 2.26 -6.53
CA ILE A 22 1.76 0.85 -6.45
C ILE A 22 2.91 -0.04 -6.94
N LEU A 23 3.49 0.27 -8.10
CA LEU A 23 4.66 -0.44 -8.63
C LEU A 23 5.87 -0.38 -7.69
N ALA A 24 6.15 0.79 -7.10
CA ALA A 24 7.22 0.94 -6.13
C ALA A 24 6.99 0.06 -4.88
N THR A 25 5.73 -0.05 -4.44
CA THR A 25 5.33 -0.89 -3.29
C THR A 25 5.52 -2.37 -3.60
N TRP A 26 5.04 -2.84 -4.75
CA TRP A 26 5.24 -4.23 -5.16
C TRP A 26 6.71 -4.57 -5.36
N LYS A 27 7.50 -3.68 -5.96
CA LYS A 27 8.95 -3.83 -6.09
C LYS A 27 9.63 -3.97 -4.73
N GLN A 28 9.21 -3.18 -3.74
CA GLN A 28 9.72 -3.29 -2.38
C GLN A 28 9.33 -4.62 -1.71
N ALA A 29 8.09 -5.09 -1.93
CA ALA A 29 7.65 -6.39 -1.44
C ALA A 29 8.51 -7.54 -2.02
N ILE A 30 8.74 -7.55 -3.35
CA ILE A 30 9.64 -8.53 -4.00
C ILE A 30 11.04 -8.48 -3.41
N HIS A 31 11.59 -7.28 -3.18
CA HIS A 31 12.91 -7.13 -2.57
C HIS A 31 12.97 -7.76 -1.17
N ILE A 32 11.94 -7.56 -0.34
CA ILE A 32 11.83 -8.18 0.99
C ILE A 32 11.74 -9.71 0.87
N CYS A 33 10.88 -10.22 0.00
CA CYS A 33 10.73 -11.65 -0.28
C CYS A 33 12.06 -12.32 -0.67
N ASN A 34 12.77 -11.72 -1.64
CA ASN A 34 14.07 -12.23 -2.10
C ASN A 34 15.13 -12.18 -1.01
N SER A 35 15.13 -11.13 -0.18
CA SER A 35 16.05 -11.01 0.95
C SER A 35 15.81 -12.10 1.99
N TYR A 36 14.55 -12.44 2.26
CA TYR A 36 14.15 -13.49 3.20
C TYR A 36 14.50 -14.90 2.68
N ALA A 37 14.22 -15.18 1.40
CA ALA A 37 14.61 -16.43 0.75
C ALA A 37 16.13 -16.65 0.78
N ALA A 38 16.91 -15.58 0.52
CA ALA A 38 18.37 -15.64 0.57
C ALA A 38 18.91 -15.87 1.99
N SER A 39 18.25 -15.36 3.05
CA SER A 39 18.62 -15.67 4.43
C SER A 39 18.27 -17.11 4.84
N ALA A 40 17.07 -17.59 4.46
CA ALA A 40 16.64 -18.96 4.77
C ALA A 40 17.58 -20.02 4.15
N ALA A 41 18.05 -19.78 2.92
CA ALA A 41 19.01 -20.66 2.24
C ALA A 41 20.39 -20.72 2.93
N ARG A 42 20.78 -19.69 3.69
CA ARG A 42 22.06 -19.66 4.43
C ARG A 42 21.97 -20.33 5.80
N GLU A 43 20.78 -20.42 6.38
CA GLU A 43 20.55 -20.99 7.71
C GLU A 43 20.25 -22.50 7.69
N SER A 44 20.05 -23.11 6.51
CA SER A 44 19.92 -24.56 6.36
C SER A 44 21.21 -25.27 6.79
N PRO A 45 21.20 -26.08 7.87
CA PRO A 45 22.36 -26.88 8.25
C PRO A 45 22.58 -27.95 7.19
N SER A 46 23.76 -27.97 6.59
CA SER A 46 24.28 -29.14 5.86
C SER A 46 24.48 -30.29 6.85
N HIS A 47 23.39 -30.96 7.24
CA HIS A 47 23.45 -32.17 8.04
C HIS A 47 23.10 -33.37 7.16
N ASP A 48 24.16 -34.07 6.79
CA ASP A 48 24.17 -35.44 6.29
C ASP A 48 23.59 -36.35 7.40
N ILE A 49 22.27 -36.57 7.41
CA ILE A 49 21.61 -37.46 8.38
C ILE A 49 20.65 -38.39 7.66
N THR A 50 21.09 -39.64 7.57
CA THR A 50 20.36 -40.89 7.36
C THR A 50 18.87 -40.83 7.68
N MET A 51 18.05 -41.15 6.67
CA MET A 51 16.61 -41.40 6.74
C MET A 51 16.20 -42.25 7.96
N LYS A 52 15.66 -41.62 9.00
CA LYS A 52 14.79 -42.29 9.98
C LYS A 52 13.92 -41.27 10.74
N GLY A 53 12.63 -41.24 10.39
CA GLY A 53 11.58 -40.50 11.10
C GLY A 53 11.59 -39.01 10.81
N LEU A 54 10.69 -38.56 9.95
CA LEU A 54 10.51 -37.13 9.67
C LEU A 54 9.95 -36.47 10.94
N ASP A 55 10.78 -35.66 11.60
CA ASP A 55 10.41 -34.95 12.82
C ASP A 55 9.33 -33.90 12.51
N THR A 56 8.38 -33.71 13.44
CA THR A 56 7.20 -32.84 13.21
C THR A 56 7.62 -31.38 12.99
N ASP A 57 8.74 -30.97 13.60
CA ASP A 57 9.32 -29.63 13.44
C ASP A 57 9.89 -29.39 12.02
N VAL A 58 10.46 -30.42 11.39
CA VAL A 58 10.99 -30.33 10.02
C VAL A 58 9.85 -30.23 9.00
N LEU A 59 8.75 -30.96 9.24
CA LEU A 59 7.52 -30.83 8.45
C LEU A 59 6.89 -29.44 8.57
N GLN A 60 6.88 -28.86 9.77
CA GLN A 60 6.33 -27.52 10.01
C GLN A 60 7.19 -26.43 9.35
N LEU A 61 8.51 -26.55 9.41
CA LEU A 61 9.44 -25.64 8.72
C LEU A 61 9.29 -25.72 7.19
N LEU A 62 9.17 -26.93 6.64
CA LEU A 62 8.92 -27.14 5.21
C LEU A 62 7.55 -26.60 4.75
N ALA A 63 6.51 -26.79 5.56
CA ALA A 63 5.18 -26.25 5.27
C ALA A 63 5.18 -24.72 5.30
N ASN A 64 5.88 -24.12 6.28
CA ASN A 64 6.02 -22.67 6.38
C ASN A 64 6.87 -22.09 5.23
N SER A 65 7.92 -22.80 4.79
CA SER A 65 8.73 -22.37 3.65
C SER A 65 7.96 -22.49 2.34
N GLN A 66 7.13 -23.53 2.18
CA GLN A 66 6.29 -23.71 0.99
C GLN A 66 5.19 -22.65 0.90
N MET A 67 4.52 -22.32 2.01
CA MET A 67 3.54 -21.22 2.04
C MET A 67 4.20 -19.87 1.74
N ALA A 68 5.39 -19.61 2.28
CA ALA A 68 6.14 -18.39 2.00
C ALA A 68 6.55 -18.27 0.52
N ASP A 69 6.91 -19.39 -0.12
CA ASP A 69 7.24 -19.43 -1.55
C ASP A 69 6.00 -19.17 -2.42
N GLU A 70 4.85 -19.75 -2.07
CA GLU A 70 3.56 -19.47 -2.74
C GLU A 70 3.18 -17.98 -2.66
N GLU A 71 3.31 -17.36 -1.48
CA GLU A 71 3.09 -15.93 -1.30
C GLU A 71 4.06 -15.07 -2.12
N CYS A 72 5.35 -15.44 -2.19
CA CYS A 72 6.34 -14.75 -3.03
C CYS A 72 5.97 -14.81 -4.52
N THR A 73 5.59 -16.00 -5.02
CA THR A 73 5.14 -16.12 -6.43
C THR A 73 3.88 -15.33 -6.71
N GLN A 74 2.97 -15.19 -5.72
CA GLN A 74 1.78 -14.37 -5.86
C GLN A 74 2.14 -12.89 -5.96
N ILE A 75 3.07 -12.41 -5.13
CA ILE A 75 3.57 -11.03 -5.15
C ILE A 75 4.18 -10.70 -6.52
N GLU A 76 5.00 -11.58 -7.08
CA GLU A 76 5.59 -11.40 -8.41
C GLU A 76 4.54 -11.33 -9.52
N ARG A 77 3.53 -12.22 -9.47
CA ARG A 77 2.43 -12.18 -10.44
C ARG A 77 1.66 -10.86 -10.37
N GLN A 78 1.33 -10.40 -9.16
CA GLN A 78 0.65 -9.11 -8.98
C GLN A 78 1.50 -7.94 -9.50
N PHE A 79 2.81 -7.95 -9.26
CA PHE A 79 3.71 -6.95 -9.82
C PHE A 79 3.63 -6.89 -11.35
N LEU A 80 3.65 -8.02 -12.04
CA LEU A 80 3.55 -8.07 -13.50
C LEU A 80 2.21 -7.51 -14.01
N THR A 81 1.10 -7.88 -13.36
CA THR A 81 -0.23 -7.33 -13.69
C THR A 81 -0.27 -5.81 -13.51
N GLU A 82 0.34 -5.28 -12.46
CA GLU A 82 0.39 -3.83 -12.24
C GLU A 82 1.34 -3.10 -13.20
N VAL A 83 2.36 -3.79 -13.74
CA VAL A 83 3.21 -3.25 -14.81
C VAL A 83 2.41 -3.11 -16.10
N GLU A 84 1.66 -4.14 -16.49
CA GLU A 84 0.77 -4.09 -17.66
C GLU A 84 -0.23 -2.93 -17.54
N HIS A 85 -0.88 -2.79 -16.37
CA HIS A 85 -1.80 -1.68 -16.11
C HIS A 85 -1.11 -0.31 -16.18
N ALA A 86 0.14 -0.20 -15.72
CA ALA A 86 0.91 1.05 -15.84
C ALA A 86 1.25 1.39 -17.30
N GLU A 87 1.55 0.40 -18.13
CA GLU A 87 1.80 0.60 -19.57
C GLU A 87 0.53 1.09 -20.28
N GLU A 88 -0.64 0.54 -19.95
CA GLU A 88 -1.93 1.02 -20.46
C GLU A 88 -2.16 2.50 -20.10
N LEU A 89 -1.93 2.88 -18.83
CA LEU A 89 -2.05 4.27 -18.39
C LEU A 89 -1.01 5.18 -19.07
N ALA A 90 0.23 4.72 -19.23
CA ALA A 90 1.30 5.47 -19.89
C ALA A 90 0.96 5.79 -21.35
N SER A 91 0.31 4.86 -22.07
CA SER A 91 -0.13 5.06 -23.46
C SER A 91 -1.11 6.24 -23.61
N THR A 92 -1.93 6.47 -22.57
CA THR A 92 -2.87 7.59 -22.52
C THR A 92 -2.19 8.88 -22.08
N VAL A 93 -1.24 8.80 -21.14
CA VAL A 93 -0.46 9.94 -20.65
C VAL A 93 0.42 10.54 -21.75
N GLY A 94 1.00 9.72 -22.63
CA GLY A 94 1.81 10.20 -23.76
C GLY A 94 1.05 11.07 -24.78
N GLN A 95 -0.29 11.12 -24.70
CA GLN A 95 -1.14 11.96 -25.55
C GLN A 95 -1.49 13.30 -24.89
N ILE A 96 -1.11 13.50 -23.63
CA ILE A 96 -1.41 14.71 -22.86
C ILE A 96 -0.37 15.79 -23.20
N PRO A 97 -0.75 17.07 -23.36
CA PRO A 97 0.20 18.13 -23.66
C PRO A 97 1.29 18.26 -22.58
N ASP A 98 2.56 18.36 -23.01
CA ASP A 98 3.77 18.49 -22.17
C ASP A 98 3.71 19.61 -21.11
N ALA A 99 2.85 20.60 -21.28
CA ALA A 99 2.64 21.67 -20.30
C ALA A 99 1.89 21.21 -19.03
N THR A 100 1.37 19.98 -18.99
CA THR A 100 0.62 19.46 -17.83
C THR A 100 1.57 18.70 -16.91
N ALA A 101 1.92 19.30 -15.78
CA ALA A 101 2.78 18.67 -14.79
C ALA A 101 2.12 17.43 -14.15
N MET A 102 2.92 16.39 -13.90
CA MET A 102 2.50 15.21 -13.14
C MET A 102 2.16 15.64 -11.69
N PRO A 103 1.01 15.23 -11.14
CA PRO A 103 0.67 15.52 -9.75
C PRO A 103 1.58 14.74 -8.78
N ASP A 104 1.73 15.28 -7.58
CA ASP A 104 2.44 14.61 -6.49
C ASP A 104 1.56 13.49 -5.92
N ALA A 105 1.96 12.24 -6.17
CA ALA A 105 1.22 11.05 -5.73
C ALA A 105 1.16 10.91 -4.20
N VAL A 106 2.21 11.34 -3.48
CA VAL A 106 2.24 11.27 -2.02
C VAL A 106 1.22 12.26 -1.43
N GLU A 107 1.16 13.47 -1.99
CA GLU A 107 0.15 14.46 -1.63
C GLU A 107 -1.26 13.97 -1.99
N LEU A 108 -1.46 13.36 -3.16
CA LEU A 108 -2.76 12.77 -3.54
C LEU A 108 -3.23 11.72 -2.53
N ILE A 109 -2.35 10.81 -2.11
CA ILE A 109 -2.66 9.79 -1.10
C ILE A 109 -3.06 10.45 0.22
N PHE A 110 -2.35 11.50 0.63
CA PHE A 110 -2.69 12.26 1.83
C PHE A 110 -4.08 12.90 1.72
N GLN A 111 -4.36 13.56 0.60
CA GLN A 111 -5.68 14.17 0.35
C GLN A 111 -6.80 13.13 0.31
N PHE A 112 -6.59 11.96 -0.32
CA PHE A 112 -7.57 10.87 -0.28
C PHE A 112 -7.81 10.36 1.13
N ALA A 113 -6.77 10.27 1.97
CA ALA A 113 -6.93 9.86 3.35
C ALA A 113 -7.81 10.83 4.15
N LEU A 114 -7.59 12.15 3.98
CA LEU A 114 -8.42 13.18 4.60
C LEU A 114 -9.86 13.15 4.09
N GLU A 115 -10.05 12.92 2.78
CA GLU A 115 -11.36 12.80 2.16
C GLU A 115 -12.14 11.62 2.76
N TYR A 116 -11.50 10.45 2.87
CA TYR A 116 -12.09 9.28 3.51
C TYR A 116 -12.47 9.57 4.96
N GLY A 117 -11.61 10.23 5.75
CA GLY A 117 -11.89 10.60 7.13
C GLY A 117 -13.11 11.54 7.23
N ARG A 118 -13.12 12.62 6.45
CA ARG A 118 -14.22 13.60 6.45
C ARG A 118 -15.54 12.97 6.00
N HIS A 119 -15.51 12.19 4.93
CA HIS A 119 -16.69 11.49 4.44
C HIS A 119 -17.18 10.45 5.46
N GLY A 120 -16.27 9.81 6.21
CA GLY A 120 -16.61 8.95 7.35
C GLY A 120 -17.47 9.67 8.39
N GLY A 121 -17.07 10.88 8.79
CA GLY A 121 -17.84 11.70 9.74
C GLY A 121 -19.21 12.11 9.22
N VAL A 122 -19.32 12.45 7.93
CA VAL A 122 -20.62 12.76 7.30
C VAL A 122 -21.55 11.56 7.34
N VAL A 123 -21.09 10.36 6.96
CA VAL A 123 -21.96 9.18 6.94
C VAL A 123 -22.24 8.64 8.35
N GLU A 124 -21.35 8.87 9.30
CA GLU A 124 -21.58 8.61 10.73
C GLU A 124 -22.74 9.46 11.26
N MET A 125 -22.74 10.77 10.99
CA MET A 125 -23.84 11.67 11.36
C MET A 125 -25.17 11.29 10.68
N MET A 126 -25.10 10.65 9.52
CA MET A 126 -26.28 10.09 8.83
C MET A 126 -26.74 8.74 9.40
N GLY A 127 -26.16 8.26 10.51
CA GLY A 127 -26.51 6.99 11.16
C GLY A 127 -25.98 5.74 10.43
N LYS A 128 -25.10 5.89 9.43
CA LYS A 128 -24.57 4.78 8.63
C LYS A 128 -23.24 4.27 9.19
N ALA A 129 -23.29 3.73 10.41
CA ALA A 129 -22.09 3.34 11.17
C ALA A 129 -21.15 2.37 10.41
N ALA A 130 -21.68 1.34 9.75
CA ALA A 130 -20.86 0.39 8.98
C ALA A 130 -20.09 1.07 7.82
N VAL A 131 -20.73 2.03 7.15
CA VAL A 131 -20.10 2.80 6.07
C VAL A 131 -19.06 3.76 6.66
N ALA A 132 -19.35 4.39 7.79
CA ALA A 132 -18.40 5.26 8.50
C ALA A 132 -17.13 4.49 8.87
N MET A 133 -17.28 3.32 9.51
CA MET A 133 -16.16 2.45 9.87
C MET A 133 -15.31 2.10 8.65
N SER A 134 -15.92 1.68 7.54
CA SER A 134 -15.18 1.38 6.30
C SER A 134 -14.37 2.57 5.79
N ARG A 135 -14.94 3.79 5.86
CA ARG A 135 -14.26 5.02 5.44
C ARG A 135 -13.09 5.36 6.36
N TYR A 136 -13.28 5.28 7.67
CA TYR A 136 -12.21 5.51 8.64
C TYR A 136 -11.08 4.49 8.50
N THR A 137 -11.39 3.21 8.30
CA THR A 137 -10.36 2.18 8.05
C THR A 137 -9.52 2.53 6.83
N LYS A 138 -10.16 2.93 5.71
CA LYS A 138 -9.43 3.36 4.50
C LYS A 138 -8.54 4.58 4.75
N ALA A 139 -9.04 5.59 5.47
CA ALA A 139 -8.24 6.76 5.84
C ALA A 139 -7.01 6.37 6.69
N ILE A 140 -7.20 5.52 7.70
CA ILE A 140 -6.12 5.02 8.56
C ILE A 140 -5.09 4.24 7.74
N CYS A 141 -5.52 3.36 6.83
CA CYS A 141 -4.63 2.60 5.95
C CYS A 141 -3.71 3.52 5.14
N LEU A 142 -4.27 4.55 4.50
CA LEU A 142 -3.49 5.50 3.70
C LEU A 142 -2.53 6.34 4.55
N LEU A 143 -2.99 6.83 5.73
CA LEU A 143 -2.11 7.58 6.64
C LEU A 143 -0.96 6.72 7.19
N ARG A 144 -1.23 5.44 7.51
CA ARG A 144 -0.20 4.49 7.95
C ARG A 144 0.79 4.18 6.83
N PHE A 145 0.29 3.96 5.61
CA PHE A 145 1.14 3.79 4.43
C PHE A 145 2.11 4.97 4.28
N LEU A 146 1.61 6.21 4.33
CA LEU A 146 2.45 7.40 4.24
C LEU A 146 3.49 7.49 5.36
N LEU A 147 3.11 7.11 6.59
CA LEU A 147 3.98 7.21 7.76
C LEU A 147 5.06 6.13 7.82
N ILE A 148 4.75 4.91 7.38
CA ILE A 148 5.57 3.71 7.62
C ILE A 148 6.17 3.18 6.33
N GLU A 149 5.34 2.91 5.32
CA GLU A 149 5.74 2.19 4.12
C GLU A 149 6.37 3.12 3.08
N ALA A 150 5.74 4.26 2.79
CA ALA A 150 6.17 5.19 1.74
C ALA A 150 7.64 5.68 1.89
N PRO A 151 8.16 5.95 3.11
CA PRO A 151 9.57 6.31 3.28
C PRO A 151 10.57 5.20 2.93
N SER A 152 10.14 3.93 2.92
CA SER A 152 10.98 2.79 2.54
C SER A 152 11.03 2.57 1.02
N LEU A 153 10.13 3.22 0.26
CA LEU A 153 10.07 3.10 -1.18
C LEU A 153 11.22 3.89 -1.83
N ALA A 154 11.81 3.30 -2.87
CA ALA A 154 12.85 3.94 -3.68
C ALA A 154 12.26 5.01 -4.64
N LEU A 155 11.61 6.03 -4.07
CA LEU A 155 11.03 7.16 -4.81
C LEU A 155 12.12 8.14 -5.24
N ASN A 156 11.85 8.89 -6.31
CA ASN A 156 12.72 9.96 -6.79
C ASN A 156 11.93 11.26 -6.97
N PRO A 157 12.10 12.27 -6.09
CA PRO A 157 13.00 12.27 -4.93
C PRO A 157 12.52 11.32 -3.81
N PRO A 158 13.42 10.84 -2.92
CA PRO A 158 13.03 10.03 -1.78
C PRO A 158 12.09 10.78 -0.83
N LEU A 159 11.07 10.11 -0.32
CA LEU A 159 10.15 10.71 0.65
C LEU A 159 10.85 10.94 1.99
N SER A 160 10.99 12.21 2.36
CA SER A 160 11.56 12.62 3.65
C SER A 160 10.53 13.37 4.47
N LEU A 161 9.89 12.68 5.41
CA LEU A 161 8.95 13.32 6.34
C LEU A 161 9.71 14.15 7.38
N THR A 162 9.22 15.34 7.72
CA THR A 162 9.74 16.10 8.86
C THR A 162 9.22 15.53 10.17
N ARG A 163 9.77 15.98 11.31
CA ARG A 163 9.23 15.62 12.64
C ARG A 163 7.78 16.10 12.80
N SER A 164 7.46 17.26 12.22
CA SER A 164 6.10 17.83 12.25
C SER A 164 5.15 16.96 11.44
N ASP A 165 5.53 16.56 10.23
CA ASP A 165 4.69 15.70 9.38
C ASP A 165 4.40 14.36 10.04
N ARG A 166 5.43 13.71 10.60
CA ARG A 166 5.26 12.45 11.35
C ARG A 166 4.31 12.61 12.53
N HIS A 167 4.42 13.72 13.27
CA HIS A 167 3.52 13.98 14.40
C HIS A 167 2.09 14.18 13.91
N ARG A 168 1.89 15.00 12.86
CA ARG A 168 0.58 15.26 12.26
C ARG A 168 -0.11 13.99 11.78
N LEU A 169 0.62 13.12 11.05
CA LEU A 169 0.09 11.84 10.59
C LEU A 169 -0.33 10.94 11.76
N ARG A 170 0.49 10.83 12.82
CA ARG A 170 0.15 10.07 14.02
C ARG A 170 -1.11 10.60 14.71
N SER A 171 -1.22 11.90 14.88
CA SER A 171 -2.41 12.51 15.50
C SER A 171 -3.69 12.23 14.71
N TYR A 172 -3.66 12.28 13.38
CA TYR A 172 -4.81 11.88 12.57
C TYR A 172 -5.16 10.39 12.72
N ILE A 173 -4.16 9.51 12.72
CA ILE A 173 -4.35 8.07 12.93
C ILE A 173 -4.97 7.81 14.30
N GLU A 174 -4.47 8.45 15.37
CA GLU A 174 -4.99 8.32 16.73
C GLU A 174 -6.44 8.78 16.84
N ALA A 175 -6.77 9.96 16.29
CA ALA A 175 -8.13 10.49 16.30
C ALA A 175 -9.12 9.57 15.57
N LEU A 176 -8.74 9.05 14.40
CA LEU A 176 -9.59 8.14 13.63
C LEU A 176 -9.76 6.78 14.32
N ASN A 177 -8.70 6.23 14.94
CA ASN A 177 -8.80 5.00 15.72
C ASN A 177 -9.73 5.17 16.92
N ALA A 178 -9.62 6.28 17.65
CA ALA A 178 -10.50 6.57 18.78
C ALA A 178 -11.98 6.59 18.36
N ARG A 179 -12.30 7.22 17.21
CA ARG A 179 -13.65 7.20 16.64
C ARG A 179 -14.09 5.80 16.21
N LEU A 180 -13.22 5.05 15.56
CA LEU A 180 -13.52 3.70 15.11
C LEU A 180 -13.81 2.76 16.29
N SER A 181 -13.04 2.86 17.39
CA SER A 181 -13.30 2.11 18.62
C SER A 181 -14.64 2.47 19.26
N GLN A 182 -15.03 3.76 19.25
CA GLN A 182 -16.35 4.19 19.74
C GLN A 182 -17.51 3.59 18.94
N LEU A 183 -17.37 3.50 17.61
CA LEU A 183 -18.39 2.90 16.75
C LEU A 183 -18.50 1.38 16.89
N GLN A 184 -17.41 0.71 17.25
CA GLN A 184 -17.37 -0.74 17.47
C GLN A 184 -17.93 -1.13 18.84
N CYS A 185 -17.74 -0.29 19.85
CA CYS A 185 -18.25 -0.47 21.20
C CYS A 185 -19.17 0.69 21.60
N PRO A 186 -20.38 0.79 21.01
CA PRO A 186 -21.32 1.84 21.39
C PRO A 186 -21.66 1.68 22.87
N SER A 187 -21.30 2.70 23.68
CA SER A 187 -21.67 2.74 25.09
C SER A 187 -23.20 2.76 25.19
N HIS A 188 -23.77 1.77 25.89
CA HIS A 188 -25.21 1.62 26.12
C HIS A 188 -25.80 2.76 26.94
#